data_AF-A0A2D6TY48-F1
#
_entry.id   AF-A0A2D6TY48-F1
#
_cell.length_a   1.000
_cell.length_b   1.000
_cell.length_c   1.000
_cell.angle_alpha   90.00
_cell.angle_beta   90.00
_cell.angle_gamma   90.00
#
_symmetry.space_group_name_H-M   'P 1'
#
loop_
_entity.id
_entity.type
_entity.pdbx_description
1 polymer ?
#
loop_
_entity_poly.entity_id
_entity_poly.type
_entity_poly.pdbx_seq_one_letter_code
_entity_poly.pdbx_strand_id
1 'polypeptide(L)'
;MRYKNISLLLTILLLLTIVPTILADTEFKITAPSEYRISLFIREEGELTTTDSFHKNVDGSGELTLTTSASHEYLDVTVTLKKGTNQIKTHKFESVKSGDVYTITMVPGIDPTILSSDELAASESEETIEEEDTEVEEVVEETIEEEIEEETEAQASPTTGLAVSDLMPSGKFSYFLWVVIGVSALLFAILVARKKIDLSKKSPPENIDDKRLLSAEKRIKEAQDEINKIKNRSNNEKRLKDAQERFKKDQEEIKKLRGDL
;
A
#
# COMPACT_ATOMS: atom_id res chain seq x y z
N MET A 1 21.97 2.67 -32.09
CA MET A 1 20.70 3.28 -31.62
C MET A 1 19.65 2.27 -31.13
N ARG A 2 19.57 1.04 -31.66
CA ARG A 2 18.48 0.09 -31.33
C ARG A 2 18.41 -0.36 -29.86
N TYR A 3 19.55 -0.46 -29.16
CA TYR A 3 19.59 -0.85 -27.74
C TYR A 3 19.00 0.19 -26.78
N LYS A 4 19.01 1.49 -27.14
CA LYS A 4 18.41 2.55 -26.31
C LYS A 4 16.89 2.36 -26.18
N ASN A 5 16.23 1.94 -27.26
CA ASN A 5 14.77 1.77 -27.27
C ASN A 5 14.35 0.53 -26.47
N ILE A 6 15.17 -0.52 -26.45
CA ILE A 6 14.91 -1.73 -25.66
C ILE A 6 15.10 -1.43 -24.16
N SER A 7 16.18 -0.74 -23.80
CA SER A 7 16.40 -0.32 -22.42
C SER A 7 15.28 0.57 -21.91
N LEU A 8 14.82 1.55 -22.71
CA LEU A 8 13.69 2.41 -22.35
C LEU A 8 12.41 1.61 -22.09
N LEU A 9 12.08 0.65 -22.98
CA LEU A 9 10.89 -0.18 -22.85
C LEU A 9 10.95 -1.06 -21.59
N LEU A 10 12.13 -1.60 -21.29
CA LEU A 10 12.34 -2.44 -20.10
C LEU A 10 12.25 -1.61 -18.81
N THR A 11 12.74 -0.37 -18.81
CA THR A 11 12.57 0.56 -17.68
C THR A 11 11.10 0.96 -17.50
N ILE A 12 10.36 1.22 -18.58
CA ILE A 12 8.92 1.52 -18.50
C ILE A 12 8.14 0.31 -17.97
N LEU A 13 8.47 -0.90 -18.45
CA LEU A 13 7.84 -2.14 -17.98
C LEU A 13 8.12 -2.38 -16.49
N LEU A 14 9.37 -2.17 -16.05
CA LEU A 14 9.75 -2.27 -14.65
C LEU A 14 9.00 -1.25 -13.79
N LEU A 15 8.91 0.01 -14.25
CA LEU A 15 8.15 1.04 -13.55
C LEU A 15 6.67 0.65 -13.45
N LEU A 16 6.09 0.10 -14.52
CA LEU A 16 4.69 -0.34 -14.57
C LEU A 16 4.41 -1.50 -13.61
N THR A 17 5.40 -2.35 -13.32
CA THR A 17 5.26 -3.47 -12.38
C THR A 17 5.40 -3.06 -10.91
N ILE A 18 6.04 -1.92 -10.62
CA ILE A 18 6.25 -1.45 -9.24
C ILE A 18 5.09 -0.55 -8.77
N VAL A 19 4.38 0.12 -9.68
CA VAL A 19 3.25 1.00 -9.31
C VAL A 19 2.10 0.28 -8.58
N PRO A 20 1.68 -0.96 -8.94
CA PRO A 20 0.56 -1.64 -8.29
C PRO A 20 0.83 -2.06 -6.84
N THR A 21 2.10 -2.23 -6.43
CA THR A 21 2.43 -2.72 -5.08
C THR A 21 2.22 -1.66 -3.99
N ILE A 22 1.96 -0.40 -4.36
CA ILE A 22 1.80 0.72 -3.42
C ILE A 22 0.32 0.97 -3.08
N LEU A 23 -0.60 0.11 -3.55
CA LEU A 23 -2.05 0.24 -3.35
C LEU A 23 -2.63 -0.98 -2.64
N ALA A 24 -1.93 -1.50 -1.63
CA ALA A 24 -2.52 -2.51 -0.76
C ALA A 24 -3.62 -1.84 0.07
N ASP A 25 -4.84 -2.37 -0.02
CA ASP A 25 -5.94 -1.93 0.82
C ASP A 25 -5.61 -2.22 2.29
N THR A 26 -5.93 -1.28 3.18
CA THR A 26 -5.77 -1.46 4.64
C THR A 26 -7.07 -2.03 5.20
N GLU A 27 -7.00 -3.13 5.95
CA GLU A 27 -8.17 -3.81 6.52
C GLU A 27 -8.21 -3.62 8.05
N PHE A 28 -9.36 -3.18 8.57
CA PHE A 28 -9.64 -3.02 9.98
C PHE A 28 -10.71 -4.01 10.42
N LYS A 29 -10.33 -4.97 11.27
CA LYS A 29 -11.21 -5.90 11.95
C LYS A 29 -11.55 -5.34 13.33
N ILE A 30 -12.78 -4.89 13.52
CA ILE A 30 -13.20 -4.22 14.74
C ILE A 30 -14.10 -5.17 15.55
N THR A 31 -13.71 -5.47 16.77
CA THR A 31 -14.49 -6.28 17.71
C THR A 31 -15.15 -5.37 18.74
N ALA A 32 -16.48 -5.38 18.79
CA ALA A 32 -17.28 -4.57 19.70
C ALA A 32 -18.63 -5.26 20.01
N PRO A 33 -19.37 -4.88 21.06
CA PRO A 33 -20.66 -5.52 21.31
C PRO A 33 -21.69 -5.22 20.21
N SER A 34 -22.57 -6.17 19.92
CA SER A 34 -23.50 -6.18 18.77
C SER A 34 -24.58 -5.09 18.75
N GLU A 35 -24.81 -4.38 19.87
CA GLU A 35 -25.80 -3.30 19.95
C GLU A 35 -25.24 -1.91 19.58
N TYR A 36 -23.96 -1.84 19.20
CA TYR A 36 -23.27 -0.57 18.98
C TYR A 36 -23.10 -0.26 17.50
N ARG A 37 -22.90 1.03 17.22
CA ARG A 37 -22.52 1.57 15.92
C ARG A 37 -21.09 2.07 15.98
N ILE A 38 -20.28 1.60 15.04
CA ILE A 38 -18.89 2.05 14.87
C ILE A 38 -18.85 3.14 13.80
N SER A 39 -18.19 4.24 14.11
CA SER A 39 -17.78 5.24 13.14
C SER A 39 -16.26 5.26 13.05
N LEU A 40 -15.73 4.85 11.91
CA LEU A 40 -14.30 4.86 11.61
C LEU A 40 -14.02 6.06 10.70
N PHE A 41 -13.13 6.95 11.10
CA PHE A 41 -12.63 8.04 10.28
C PHE A 41 -11.15 7.85 10.04
N ILE A 42 -10.75 7.89 8.78
CA ILE A 42 -9.36 7.70 8.35
C ILE A 42 -8.87 9.03 7.75
N ARG A 43 -7.70 9.45 8.19
CA ARG A 43 -7.02 10.68 7.74
C ARG A 43 -5.58 10.33 7.36
N GLU A 44 -4.99 11.17 6.52
CA GLU A 44 -3.54 11.20 6.37
C GLU A 44 -2.90 11.64 7.71
N GLU A 45 -1.75 11.07 8.04
CA GLU A 45 -1.01 11.40 9.26
C GLU A 45 -0.74 12.91 9.34
N GLY A 46 -1.16 13.55 10.45
CA GLY A 46 -0.97 14.98 10.68
C GLY A 46 -1.95 15.91 9.93
N GLU A 47 -2.80 15.38 9.06
CA GLU A 47 -3.79 16.16 8.32
C GLU A 47 -5.16 16.17 9.02
N LEU A 48 -5.92 17.26 8.81
CA LEU A 48 -7.27 17.40 9.38
C LEU A 48 -8.38 16.89 8.45
N THR A 49 -8.05 16.63 7.19
CA THR A 49 -9.01 16.18 6.17
C THR A 49 -9.23 14.69 6.24
N THR A 50 -10.49 14.28 6.39
CA THR A 50 -10.89 12.87 6.34
C THR A 50 -10.80 12.35 4.91
N THR A 51 -9.95 11.34 4.72
CA THR A 51 -9.78 10.60 3.46
C THR A 51 -10.93 9.64 3.25
N ASP A 52 -11.32 8.92 4.29
CA ASP A 52 -12.39 7.91 4.24
C ASP A 52 -13.17 7.86 5.56
N SER A 53 -14.44 7.47 5.48
CA SER A 53 -15.29 7.35 6.67
C SER A 53 -16.32 6.24 6.53
N PHE A 54 -16.41 5.40 7.55
CA PHE A 54 -17.35 4.30 7.63
C PHE A 54 -18.25 4.45 8.84
N HIS A 55 -19.53 4.14 8.68
CA HIS A 55 -20.52 4.24 9.76
C HIS A 55 -21.45 3.03 9.75
N LYS A 56 -20.98 1.90 10.27
CA LYS A 56 -21.72 0.64 10.27
C LYS A 56 -22.14 0.23 11.68
N ASN A 57 -23.28 -0.45 11.78
CA ASN A 57 -23.67 -1.12 13.00
C ASN A 57 -22.84 -2.41 13.12
N VAL A 58 -22.55 -2.83 14.34
CA VAL A 58 -21.85 -4.09 14.59
C VAL A 58 -22.84 -5.23 14.38
N ASP A 59 -22.42 -6.29 13.71
CA ASP A 59 -23.26 -7.44 13.45
C ASP A 59 -23.47 -8.27 14.74
N GLY A 60 -24.37 -9.25 14.70
CA GLY A 60 -24.68 -10.11 15.84
C GLY A 60 -23.46 -10.87 16.40
N SER A 61 -22.41 -11.08 15.60
CA SER A 61 -21.15 -11.70 16.01
C SER A 61 -20.27 -10.80 16.88
N GLY A 62 -20.51 -9.48 16.88
CA GLY A 62 -19.62 -8.53 17.52
C GLY A 62 -18.38 -8.16 16.69
N GLU A 63 -18.31 -8.62 15.43
CA GLU A 63 -17.17 -8.35 14.54
C GLU A 63 -17.59 -7.47 13.36
N LEU A 64 -16.69 -6.59 12.92
CA LEU A 64 -16.92 -5.70 11.80
C LEU A 64 -15.63 -5.53 10.98
N THR A 65 -15.65 -5.92 9.71
CA THR A 65 -14.54 -5.68 8.78
C THR A 65 -14.78 -4.44 7.94
N LEU A 66 -13.82 -3.51 7.94
CA LEU A 66 -13.80 -2.30 7.14
C LEU A 66 -12.49 -2.26 6.33
N THR A 67 -12.56 -1.82 5.08
CA THR A 67 -11.40 -1.79 4.18
C THR A 67 -11.30 -0.42 3.56
N THR A 68 -10.10 0.17 3.53
CA THR A 68 -9.85 1.47 2.91
C THR A 68 -8.73 1.39 1.89
N SER A 69 -8.86 2.16 0.81
CA SER A 69 -7.86 2.28 -0.25
C SER A 69 -7.04 3.57 -0.14
N ALA A 70 -6.94 4.14 1.07
CA ALA A 70 -6.11 5.30 1.33
C ALA A 70 -4.65 5.00 0.99
N SER A 71 -4.03 5.83 0.15
CA SER A 71 -2.70 5.56 -0.45
C SER A 71 -1.53 6.15 0.33
N HIS A 72 -1.76 6.71 1.51
CA HIS A 72 -0.71 7.32 2.33
C HIS A 72 0.06 6.23 3.09
N GLU A 73 1.34 6.41 3.39
CA GLU A 73 2.13 5.40 4.10
C GLU A 73 1.65 5.19 5.54
N TYR A 74 1.22 6.28 6.19
CA TYR A 74 0.70 6.28 7.55
C TYR A 74 -0.65 7.01 7.61
N LEU A 75 -1.51 6.54 8.51
CA LEU A 75 -2.90 6.97 8.68
C LEU A 75 -3.17 7.34 10.14
N ASP A 76 -3.92 8.42 10.33
CA ASP A 76 -4.57 8.74 11.58
C ASP A 76 -5.97 8.14 11.59
N VAL A 77 -6.22 7.18 12.48
CA VAL A 77 -7.47 6.41 12.53
C VAL A 77 -8.25 6.79 13.79
N THR A 78 -9.41 7.40 13.62
CA THR A 78 -10.32 7.74 14.73
C THR A 78 -11.50 6.78 14.74
N VAL A 79 -11.62 6.00 15.81
CA VAL A 79 -12.74 5.07 16.01
C VAL A 79 -13.68 5.63 17.06
N THR A 80 -14.97 5.67 16.75
CA THR A 80 -16.02 6.13 17.66
C THR A 80 -17.09 5.07 17.85
N LEU A 81 -17.31 4.66 19.10
CA LEU A 81 -18.35 3.76 19.55
C LEU A 81 -19.60 4.56 19.91
N LYS A 82 -20.75 4.23 19.32
CA LYS A 82 -22.04 4.86 19.61
C LYS A 82 -23.09 3.83 19.98
N LYS A 83 -24.00 4.15 20.90
CA LYS A 83 -25.22 3.38 21.18
C LYS A 83 -26.42 4.30 20.95
N GLY A 84 -27.16 4.05 19.86
CA GLY A 84 -28.18 4.97 19.37
C GLY A 84 -27.59 6.32 18.95
N THR A 85 -28.07 7.42 19.54
CA THR A 85 -27.56 8.79 19.32
C THR A 85 -26.38 9.15 20.22
N ASN A 86 -26.11 8.35 21.26
CA ASN A 86 -25.13 8.67 22.28
C ASN A 86 -23.75 8.16 21.88
N GLN A 87 -22.78 9.05 21.90
CA GLN A 87 -21.37 8.72 21.74
C GLN A 87 -20.83 8.20 23.07
N ILE A 88 -20.34 6.97 23.07
CA ILE A 88 -19.91 6.25 24.27
C ILE A 88 -18.41 6.41 24.46
N LYS A 89 -17.64 6.21 23.38
CA LYS A 89 -16.18 6.32 23.41
C LYS A 89 -15.65 6.76 22.05
N THR A 90 -14.58 7.54 22.07
CA THR A 90 -13.77 7.85 20.88
C THR A 90 -12.32 7.67 21.23
N HIS A 91 -11.59 7.04 20.33
CA HIS A 91 -10.16 6.84 20.46
C HIS A 91 -9.49 7.14 19.12
N LYS A 92 -8.32 7.77 19.18
CA LYS A 92 -7.51 8.13 18.02
C LYS A 92 -6.23 7.29 18.09
N PHE A 93 -5.99 6.54 17.02
CA PHE A 93 -4.72 5.86 16.77
C PHE A 93 -3.95 6.71 15.75
N GLU A 94 -2.70 7.03 16.07
CA GLU A 94 -1.82 7.86 15.23
C GLU A 94 -0.80 6.97 14.54
N SER A 95 -0.36 7.39 13.35
CA SER A 95 0.73 6.73 12.61
C SER A 95 0.50 5.23 12.31
N VAL A 96 -0.74 4.85 11.99
CA VAL A 96 -1.09 3.47 11.60
C VAL A 96 -0.60 3.23 10.17
N LYS A 97 0.25 2.22 9.97
CA LYS A 97 0.84 1.93 8.65
C LYS A 97 -0.20 1.38 7.67
N SER A 98 -0.24 1.92 6.46
CA SER A 98 -1.18 1.44 5.44
C SER A 98 -0.75 0.11 4.82
N GLY A 99 -1.74 -0.63 4.32
CA GLY A 99 -1.57 -1.90 3.63
C GLY A 99 -1.51 -3.11 4.56
N ASP A 100 -1.51 -2.88 5.87
CA ASP A 100 -1.53 -3.93 6.89
C ASP A 100 -2.97 -4.25 7.33
N VAL A 101 -3.15 -5.35 8.08
CA VAL A 101 -4.43 -5.71 8.70
C VAL A 101 -4.35 -5.43 10.19
N TYR A 102 -5.36 -4.73 10.71
CA TYR A 102 -5.42 -4.32 12.11
C TYR A 102 -6.65 -4.90 12.79
N THR A 103 -6.47 -5.41 14.00
CA THR A 103 -7.56 -5.81 14.90
C THR A 103 -7.73 -4.73 15.97
N ILE A 104 -8.92 -4.14 16.03
CA ILE A 104 -9.27 -3.09 17.00
C ILE A 104 -10.34 -3.63 17.96
N THR A 105 -10.00 -3.74 19.23
CA THR A 105 -10.93 -4.21 20.26
C THR A 105 -11.54 -3.01 20.99
N MET A 106 -12.86 -2.88 20.94
CA MET A 106 -13.62 -1.76 21.51
C MET A 106 -14.69 -2.26 22.47
N VAL A 107 -14.32 -2.38 23.76
CA VAL A 107 -15.22 -2.79 24.83
C VAL A 107 -15.57 -1.57 25.70
N PRO A 108 -16.85 -1.30 26.01
CA PRO A 108 -17.23 -0.21 26.91
C PRO A 108 -16.54 -0.34 28.27
N GLY A 109 -15.88 0.74 28.72
CA GLY A 109 -15.15 0.77 29.99
C GLY A 109 -13.70 0.28 29.92
N ILE A 110 -13.26 -0.34 28.83
CA ILE A 110 -11.86 -0.76 28.60
C ILE A 110 -11.25 0.19 27.56
N ASP A 111 -9.96 0.50 27.69
CA ASP A 111 -9.25 1.30 26.68
C ASP A 111 -9.07 0.52 25.38
N PRO A 112 -9.45 1.10 24.22
CA PRO A 112 -9.31 0.41 22.94
C PRO A 112 -7.87 0.06 22.66
N THR A 113 -7.66 -1.17 22.22
CA THR A 113 -6.36 -1.67 21.76
C THR A 113 -6.41 -1.85 20.25
N ILE A 114 -5.30 -1.54 19.60
CA ILE A 114 -5.06 -1.84 18.18
C ILE A 114 -3.87 -2.77 18.14
N LEU A 115 -4.00 -3.87 17.40
CA LEU A 115 -2.92 -4.83 17.16
C LEU A 115 -2.80 -5.03 15.65
N SER A 116 -1.58 -4.92 15.14
CA SER A 116 -1.25 -5.33 13.78
C SER A 116 -1.22 -6.85 13.64
N SER A 117 -1.37 -7.37 12.42
CA SER A 117 -1.19 -8.81 12.14
C SER A 117 0.12 -9.36 12.69
N ASP A 118 1.20 -8.60 12.58
CA ASP A 118 2.54 -9.03 13.01
C ASP A 118 2.62 -9.10 14.54
N GLU A 119 1.99 -8.16 15.25
CA GLU A 119 1.89 -8.18 16.71
C GLU A 119 0.98 -9.31 17.22
N LEU A 120 -0.11 -9.62 16.50
CA LEU A 120 -0.97 -10.76 16.83
C LEU A 120 -0.20 -12.08 16.70
N ALA A 121 0.54 -12.26 15.60
CA ALA A 121 1.36 -13.45 15.40
C ALA A 121 2.47 -13.60 16.46
N ALA A 122 3.04 -12.47 16.93
CA ALA A 122 4.00 -12.49 18.02
C ALA A 122 3.35 -12.89 19.36
N SER A 123 2.17 -12.34 19.67
CA SER A 123 1.44 -12.64 20.91
C SER A 123 1.01 -14.11 21.03
N GLU A 124 0.55 -14.71 19.93
CA GLU A 124 0.16 -16.15 19.93
C GLU A 124 1.36 -17.08 20.15
N SER A 125 2.57 -16.65 19.77
CA SER A 125 3.78 -17.46 19.93
C SER A 125 4.31 -17.52 21.37
N GLU A 126 4.02 -16.50 22.20
CA GLU A 126 4.46 -16.47 23.60
C GLU A 126 3.53 -17.27 24.53
N GLU A 127 2.24 -17.37 24.21
CA GLU A 127 1.26 -18.09 25.06
C GLU A 127 1.40 -19.62 24.98
N THR A 128 2.10 -20.16 23.97
CA THR A 128 2.25 -21.61 23.79
C THR A 128 3.41 -22.23 24.59
N ILE A 129 4.21 -21.45 25.33
CA ILE A 129 5.42 -21.93 26.02
C ILE A 129 5.24 -22.10 27.55
N GLU A 130 4.12 -21.64 28.12
CA GLU A 130 3.93 -21.62 29.60
C GLU A 130 2.99 -22.70 30.17
N GLU A 131 2.49 -23.65 29.36
CA GLU A 131 1.58 -24.73 29.82
C GLU A 131 2.20 -26.15 29.89
N GLU A 132 3.53 -26.31 29.85
CA GLU A 132 4.18 -27.62 29.96
C GLU A 132 5.16 -27.71 31.15
N ASP A 133 4.67 -27.51 32.37
CA ASP A 133 5.26 -28.08 33.59
C ASP A 133 4.31 -27.91 34.78
N THR A 134 3.26 -28.73 34.84
CA THR A 134 2.60 -29.02 36.13
C THR A 134 2.51 -30.53 36.25
N GLU A 135 3.46 -31.08 37.02
CA GLU A 135 3.47 -32.46 37.50
C GLU A 135 2.09 -32.82 38.06
N VAL A 136 1.38 -33.70 37.35
CA VAL A 136 0.23 -34.41 37.90
C VAL A 136 0.78 -35.52 38.78
N GLU A 137 0.72 -35.29 40.08
CA GLU A 137 0.94 -36.29 41.12
C GLU A 137 -0.14 -37.38 40.98
N GLU A 138 0.33 -38.59 40.73
CA GLU A 138 -0.42 -39.83 40.53
C GLU A 138 -1.28 -40.17 41.76
N VAL A 139 -2.61 -40.10 41.63
CA VAL A 139 -3.55 -40.74 42.58
C VAL A 139 -4.45 -41.69 41.80
N VAL A 140 -4.09 -42.96 41.94
CA VAL A 140 -4.85 -44.16 41.57
C VAL A 140 -6.04 -44.29 42.52
N GLU A 141 -7.26 -44.48 42.00
CA GLU A 141 -8.11 -45.67 42.30
C GLU A 141 -9.48 -45.65 41.59
N GLU A 142 -9.73 -46.80 40.95
CA GLU A 142 -10.98 -47.55 40.81
C GLU A 142 -12.21 -47.01 40.05
N THR A 143 -12.38 -47.61 38.86
CA THR A 143 -13.52 -48.49 38.49
C THR A 143 -14.92 -47.87 38.44
N ILE A 144 -15.45 -47.72 37.22
CA ILE A 144 -16.82 -48.12 36.82
C ILE A 144 -16.79 -48.46 35.33
N GLU A 145 -17.20 -49.70 35.03
CA GLU A 145 -17.57 -50.19 33.70
C GLU A 145 -18.85 -49.48 33.23
N GLU A 146 -18.84 -48.88 32.04
CA GLU A 146 -20.03 -48.90 31.19
C GLU A 146 -19.65 -48.88 29.70
N GLU A 147 -20.19 -49.89 29.04
CA GLU A 147 -20.04 -50.34 27.66
C GLU A 147 -20.82 -49.44 26.70
N ILE A 148 -20.12 -48.74 25.80
CA ILE A 148 -20.72 -48.22 24.55
C ILE A 148 -19.71 -48.41 23.41
N GLU A 149 -20.08 -49.29 22.48
CA GLU A 149 -19.52 -49.42 21.14
C GLU A 149 -19.73 -48.10 20.35
N GLU A 150 -18.65 -47.47 19.89
CA GLU A 150 -18.71 -46.70 18.64
C GLU A 150 -17.30 -46.55 18.02
N GLU A 151 -17.31 -46.35 16.71
CA GLU A 151 -16.28 -46.72 15.75
C GLU A 151 -14.91 -46.06 15.93
N THR A 152 -13.90 -46.92 15.72
CA THR A 152 -12.53 -46.62 15.30
C THR A 152 -12.41 -45.47 14.29
N GLU A 153 -11.73 -44.39 14.69
CA GLU A 153 -10.77 -43.68 13.84
C GLU A 153 -9.46 -43.46 14.61
N ALA A 154 -8.37 -43.89 13.98
CA ALA A 154 -7.05 -43.98 14.57
C ALA A 154 -6.46 -42.59 14.87
N GLN A 155 -6.13 -42.36 16.14
CA GLN A 155 -5.24 -41.29 16.57
C GLN A 155 -3.84 -41.49 15.96
N ALA A 156 -3.50 -40.68 14.97
CA ALA A 156 -2.12 -40.47 14.57
C ALA A 156 -1.49 -39.42 15.48
N SER A 157 -0.35 -39.78 16.06
CA SER A 157 0.45 -38.97 16.98
C SER A 157 0.83 -37.60 16.38
N PRO A 158 0.81 -36.51 17.16
CA PRO A 158 1.25 -35.20 16.70
C PRO A 158 2.77 -35.23 16.55
N THR A 159 3.22 -35.47 15.33
CA THR A 159 4.63 -35.33 14.97
C THR A 159 4.89 -33.84 14.84
N THR A 160 5.71 -33.29 15.74
CA THR A 160 6.24 -31.93 15.75
C THR A 160 7.16 -31.69 14.55
N GLY A 161 6.59 -31.68 13.36
CA GLY A 161 7.21 -31.10 12.18
C GLY A 161 6.81 -29.64 12.13
N LEU A 162 7.80 -28.74 12.12
CA LEU A 162 7.62 -27.37 11.64
C LEU A 162 6.85 -27.44 10.32
N ALA A 163 5.53 -27.19 10.40
CA ALA A 163 4.74 -26.88 9.23
C ALA A 163 5.31 -25.56 8.74
N VAL A 164 6.19 -25.64 7.74
CA VAL A 164 6.41 -24.52 6.84
C VAL A 164 5.03 -24.29 6.24
N SER A 165 4.27 -23.40 6.88
CA SER A 165 2.95 -23.01 6.42
C SER A 165 3.09 -22.75 4.95
N ASP A 166 2.38 -23.55 4.17
CA ASP A 166 2.21 -23.36 2.74
C ASP A 166 1.70 -21.93 2.57
N LEU A 167 2.62 -20.97 2.42
CA LEU A 167 2.36 -19.66 1.85
C LEU A 167 2.04 -19.90 0.37
N MET A 168 0.98 -20.65 0.09
CA MET A 168 0.32 -20.58 -1.20
C MET A 168 -0.38 -19.23 -1.20
N PRO A 169 0.11 -18.26 -1.98
CA PRO A 169 -0.52 -16.96 -2.07
C PRO A 169 -1.96 -17.18 -2.52
N SER A 170 -2.90 -16.71 -1.70
CA SER A 170 -4.34 -16.82 -1.92
C SER A 170 -4.69 -16.53 -3.39
N GLY A 171 -5.56 -17.36 -3.99
CA GLY A 171 -5.61 -17.62 -5.44
C GLY A 171 -5.70 -16.44 -6.42
N LYS A 172 -5.97 -15.22 -5.94
CA LYS A 172 -5.93 -13.99 -6.76
C LYS A 172 -4.48 -13.54 -7.05
N PHE A 173 -3.57 -13.70 -6.10
CA PHE A 173 -2.14 -13.38 -6.30
C PHE A 173 -1.45 -14.40 -7.21
N SER A 174 -1.82 -15.68 -7.11
CA SER A 174 -1.30 -16.72 -7.99
C SER A 174 -1.62 -16.45 -9.47
N TYR A 175 -2.86 -16.04 -9.78
CA TYR A 175 -3.24 -15.68 -11.15
C TYR A 175 -2.41 -14.53 -11.70
N PHE A 176 -2.18 -13.48 -10.90
CA PHE A 176 -1.34 -12.35 -11.30
C PHE A 176 0.10 -12.77 -11.58
N LEU A 177 0.67 -13.63 -10.72
CA LEU A 177 2.03 -14.16 -10.89
C LEU A 177 2.19 -14.92 -12.21
N TRP A 178 1.22 -15.77 -12.56
CA TRP A 178 1.21 -16.51 -13.83
C TRP A 178 1.07 -15.60 -15.06
N VAL A 179 0.28 -14.53 -14.98
CA VAL A 179 0.17 -13.53 -16.05
C VAL A 179 1.52 -12.81 -16.25
N VAL A 180 2.20 -12.41 -15.18
CA VAL A 180 3.52 -11.75 -15.25
C VAL A 180 4.57 -12.68 -15.86
N ILE A 181 4.61 -13.95 -15.44
CA ILE A 181 5.50 -14.97 -16.01
C ILE A 181 5.21 -15.19 -17.50
N GLY A 182 3.93 -15.27 -17.87
CA GLY A 182 3.50 -15.44 -19.27
C GLY A 182 3.92 -14.28 -20.17
N VAL A 183 3.74 -13.03 -19.73
CA VAL A 183 4.17 -11.84 -20.47
C VAL A 183 5.70 -11.78 -20.59
N SER A 184 6.42 -12.12 -19.53
CA SER A 184 7.89 -12.18 -19.53
C SER A 184 8.43 -13.22 -20.53
N ALA A 185 7.88 -14.43 -20.52
CA ALA A 185 8.24 -15.49 -21.46
C ALA A 185 7.94 -15.12 -22.92
N LEU A 186 6.81 -14.45 -23.17
CA LEU A 186 6.44 -13.96 -24.50
C LEU A 186 7.44 -12.90 -25.00
N LEU A 187 7.81 -11.94 -24.15
CA LEU A 187 8.81 -10.91 -24.50
C LEU A 187 10.18 -11.54 -24.77
N PHE A 188 10.58 -12.53 -23.97
CA PHE A 188 11.82 -13.27 -24.18
C PHE A 188 11.82 -13.99 -25.54
N ALA A 189 10.72 -14.66 -25.89
CA ALA A 189 10.56 -15.33 -27.18
C ALA A 189 10.67 -14.34 -28.36
N ILE A 190 10.07 -13.15 -28.25
CA ILE A 190 10.17 -12.09 -29.27
C ILE A 190 11.62 -11.60 -29.43
N LEU A 191 12.37 -11.45 -28.33
CA LEU A 191 13.78 -11.05 -28.37
C LEU A 191 14.65 -12.12 -29.04
N VAL A 192 14.45 -13.40 -28.72
CA VAL A 192 15.17 -14.51 -29.33
C VAL A 192 14.84 -14.64 -30.82
N ALA A 193 13.56 -14.49 -31.19
CA ALA A 193 13.13 -14.53 -32.59
C ALA A 193 13.73 -13.39 -33.42
N ARG A 194 13.77 -12.16 -32.87
CA ARG A 194 14.38 -11.01 -33.56
C ARG A 194 15.89 -11.16 -33.74
N LYS A 195 16.60 -11.75 -32.77
CA LYS A 195 18.05 -12.00 -32.88
C LYS A 195 18.40 -12.94 -34.04
N LYS A 196 17.50 -13.84 -34.43
CA LYS A 196 17.71 -14.73 -35.59
C LYS A 196 17.44 -14.05 -36.95
N ILE A 197 16.69 -12.95 -37.00
CA ILE A 197 16.31 -12.29 -38.25
C ILE A 197 17.36 -11.28 -38.74
N ASP A 198 18.15 -10.67 -37.85
CA ASP A 198 19.18 -9.67 -38.22
C ASP A 198 20.47 -10.29 -38.83
N LEU A 199 20.59 -11.62 -38.92
CA LEU A 199 21.74 -12.30 -39.58
C LEU A 199 21.58 -12.44 -41.10
N SER A 200 20.47 -12.00 -41.68
CA SER A 200 20.21 -12.08 -43.12
C SER A 200 19.89 -10.71 -43.72
N LYS A 201 20.86 -9.78 -43.74
CA LYS A 201 20.82 -8.63 -44.66
C LYS A 201 22.17 -8.35 -45.30
N LYS A 202 22.24 -8.84 -46.56
CA LYS A 202 22.86 -8.25 -47.75
C LYS A 202 23.15 -6.75 -47.65
N SER A 203 24.29 -6.38 -48.25
CA SER A 203 24.95 -5.08 -48.37
C SER A 203 24.05 -3.84 -48.64
N PRO A 204 24.49 -2.64 -48.23
CA PRO A 204 23.70 -1.41 -48.30
C PRO A 204 23.78 -0.74 -49.68
N PRO A 205 22.70 -0.08 -50.17
CA PRO A 205 22.77 0.87 -51.28
C PRO A 205 23.10 2.30 -50.79
N GLU A 206 23.75 3.05 -51.67
CA GLU A 206 24.30 4.41 -51.50
C GLU A 206 23.28 5.50 -51.11
N ASN A 207 23.65 6.26 -50.08
CA ASN A 207 23.72 7.73 -50.00
C ASN A 207 22.69 8.57 -50.78
N ILE A 208 21.44 8.59 -50.29
CA ILE A 208 20.48 9.68 -50.57
C ILE A 208 20.00 10.37 -49.27
N ASP A 209 20.22 9.78 -48.09
CA ASP A 209 19.60 10.22 -46.83
C ASP A 209 20.32 11.39 -46.10
N ASP A 210 21.60 11.66 -46.40
CA ASP A 210 22.38 12.64 -45.65
C ASP A 210 21.86 14.09 -45.79
N LYS A 211 21.29 14.43 -46.96
CA LYS A 211 20.81 15.80 -47.20
C LYS A 211 19.51 16.09 -46.44
N ARG A 212 18.66 15.09 -46.21
CA ARG A 212 17.43 15.26 -45.40
C ARG A 212 17.78 15.33 -43.92
N LEU A 213 18.75 14.54 -43.47
CA LEU A 213 19.25 14.55 -42.09
C LEU A 213 19.84 15.92 -41.71
N LEU A 214 20.69 16.50 -42.55
CA LEU A 214 21.25 17.84 -42.32
C LEU A 214 20.16 18.92 -42.21
N SER A 215 19.12 18.84 -43.04
CA SER A 215 18.00 19.79 -42.97
C SER A 215 17.15 19.64 -41.70
N ALA A 216 17.00 18.41 -41.21
CA ALA A 216 16.28 18.13 -39.97
C ALA A 216 17.09 18.59 -38.74
N GLU A 217 18.39 18.35 -38.73
CA GLU A 217 19.28 18.76 -37.63
C GLU A 217 19.32 20.29 -37.47
N LYS A 218 19.35 21.03 -38.59
CA LYS A 218 19.27 22.50 -38.55
C LYS A 218 17.95 23.00 -37.93
N ARG A 219 16.81 22.40 -38.29
CA ARG A 219 15.49 22.77 -37.74
C ARG A 219 15.36 22.46 -36.25
N ILE A 220 15.94 21.35 -35.79
CA ILE A 220 15.95 20.98 -34.38
C ILE A 220 16.77 21.99 -33.57
N LYS A 221 17.93 22.41 -34.09
CA LYS A 221 18.78 23.40 -33.44
C LYS A 221 18.09 24.77 -33.33
N GLU A 222 17.47 25.24 -34.41
CA GLU A 222 16.69 26.49 -34.40
C GLU A 222 15.55 26.46 -33.37
N ALA A 223 14.81 25.34 -33.28
CA ALA A 223 13.73 25.18 -32.30
C ALA A 223 14.25 25.17 -30.84
N GLN A 224 15.41 24.57 -30.59
CA GLN A 224 16.03 24.58 -29.26
C GLN A 224 16.46 25.99 -28.84
N ASP A 225 17.00 26.78 -29.76
CA ASP A 225 17.40 28.16 -29.51
C ASP A 225 16.17 29.05 -29.21
N GLU A 226 15.05 28.84 -29.90
CA GLU A 226 13.79 29.54 -29.60
C GLU A 226 13.23 29.18 -28.23
N ILE A 227 13.24 27.89 -27.85
CA ILE A 227 12.79 27.44 -26.52
C ILE A 227 13.64 28.08 -25.42
N ASN A 228 14.96 28.12 -25.58
CA ASN A 228 15.86 28.77 -24.62
C ASN A 228 15.58 30.28 -24.51
N LYS A 229 15.27 30.94 -25.62
CA LYS A 229 14.90 32.35 -25.64
C LYS A 229 13.58 32.61 -24.91
N ILE A 230 12.58 31.75 -25.08
CA ILE A 230 11.28 31.85 -24.37
C ILE A 230 11.46 31.59 -22.88
N LYS A 231 12.24 30.58 -22.48
CA LYS A 231 12.53 30.26 -21.09
C LYS A 231 13.19 31.43 -20.35
N ASN A 232 14.14 32.10 -21.00
CA ASN A 232 14.80 33.28 -20.43
C ASN A 232 13.84 34.48 -20.28
N ARG A 233 12.88 34.66 -21.21
CA ARG A 233 11.84 35.69 -21.07
C ARG A 233 10.90 35.41 -19.89
N SER A 234 10.46 34.16 -19.73
CA SER A 234 9.58 33.76 -18.62
C SER A 234 10.24 33.96 -17.25
N ASN A 235 11.53 33.62 -17.12
CA ASN A 235 12.28 33.87 -15.89
C ASN A 235 12.38 35.37 -15.57
N ASN A 236 12.60 36.22 -16.58
CA ASN A 236 12.63 37.67 -16.37
C ASN A 236 11.26 38.22 -15.94
N GLU A 237 10.16 37.75 -16.52
CA GLU A 237 8.80 38.14 -16.14
C GLU A 237 8.50 37.78 -14.69
N LYS A 238 8.89 36.58 -14.24
CA LYS A 238 8.74 36.16 -12.84
C LYS A 238 9.53 37.07 -11.89
N ARG A 239 10.78 37.41 -12.23
CA ARG A 239 11.60 38.35 -11.42
C ARG A 239 10.98 39.74 -11.35
N LEU A 240 10.35 40.20 -12.43
CA LEU A 240 9.70 41.51 -12.51
C LEU A 240 8.44 41.55 -11.64
N LYS A 241 7.66 40.46 -11.64
CA LYS A 241 6.48 40.31 -10.77
C LYS A 241 6.86 40.25 -9.29
N ASP A 242 7.90 39.50 -8.93
CA ASP A 242 8.39 39.43 -7.55
C ASP A 242 8.91 40.79 -7.06
N ALA A 243 9.57 41.56 -7.93
CA ALA A 243 10.02 42.92 -7.60
C ALA A 243 8.85 43.90 -7.40
N GLN A 244 7.80 43.81 -8.22
CA GLN A 244 6.58 44.61 -8.05
C GLN A 244 5.85 44.28 -6.75
N GLU A 245 5.76 43.00 -6.37
CA GLU A 245 5.11 42.60 -5.14
C GLU A 245 5.85 43.11 -3.90
N ARG A 246 7.19 43.03 -3.90
CA ARG A 246 8.03 43.61 -2.83
C ARG A 246 7.85 45.12 -2.73
N PHE A 247 7.90 45.84 -3.85
CA PHE A 247 7.70 47.28 -3.87
C PHE A 247 6.32 47.69 -3.33
N LYS A 248 5.27 46.90 -3.62
CA LYS A 248 3.92 47.15 -3.09
C LYS A 248 3.85 46.93 -1.57
N LYS A 249 4.49 45.88 -1.04
CA LYS A 249 4.58 45.64 0.41
C LYS A 249 5.30 46.77 1.12
N ASP A 250 6.43 47.23 0.59
CA ASP A 250 7.20 48.35 1.15
C ASP A 250 6.36 49.65 1.19
N GLN A 251 5.57 49.92 0.14
CA GLN A 251 4.64 51.05 0.11
C GLN A 251 3.52 50.95 1.16
N GLU A 252 3.00 49.75 1.41
CA GLU A 252 1.98 49.52 2.44
C GLU A 252 2.56 49.66 3.86
N GLU A 253 3.79 49.20 4.09
CA GLU A 253 4.50 49.38 5.37
C GLU A 253 4.79 50.86 5.66
N ILE A 254 5.28 51.62 4.68
CA ILE A 254 5.51 53.06 4.81
C ILE A 254 4.21 53.80 5.12
N LYS A 255 3.09 53.41 4.50
CA LYS A 255 1.77 54.00 4.79
C LYS A 255 1.30 53.70 6.21
N LYS A 256 1.53 52.48 6.73
CA LYS A 256 1.23 52.13 8.12
C LYS A 256 2.03 52.98 9.09
N LEU A 257 3.36 53.07 8.89
CA LEU A 257 4.24 53.88 9.74
C LEU A 257 3.89 55.38 9.73
N ARG A 258 3.35 55.90 8.62
CA ARG A 258 2.93 57.30 8.51
C ARG A 258 1.55 57.57 9.13
N GLY A 259 0.71 56.55 9.28
CA GLY A 259 -0.61 56.67 9.92
C GLY A 259 -0.57 56.68 11.45
N ASP A 260 0.51 56.15 12.04
CA ASP A 260 0.72 56.08 13.49
C ASP A 260 1.43 57.33 14.07
N LEU A 261 1.67 58.36 13.25
CA LEU A 261 2.29 59.65 13.60
C LEU A 261 1.25 60.77 13.59
#